data_AF-A0A442GYE4-F1
#
_entry.id   AF-A0A442GYE4-F1
#
_cell.length_a   1.000
_cell.length_b   1.000
_cell.length_c   1.000
_cell.angle_alpha   90.00
_cell.angle_beta   90.00
_cell.angle_gamma   90.00
#
_symmetry.space_group_name_H-M   'P 1'
#
loop_
_entity.id
_entity.type
_entity.pdbx_description
1 polymer ?
#
loop_
_entity_poly.entity_id
_entity_poly.type
_entity_poly.pdbx_seq_one_letter_code
_entity_poly.pdbx_strand_id
1 'polypeptide(L)'
;MNEPVPGPVIAAVRVARTCLLDAQFRLDDHGYHCRLLDGLQDGAAALLAEWAGRDRPNVAPAVPLYFTEAAQQYRRAARRSY
;
A
#
# COMPACT_ATOMS: atom_id res chain seq x y z
N MET A 1 -12.11 -25.06 -1.11
CA MET A 1 -12.82 -23.80 -0.79
C MET A 1 -12.33 -23.38 0.58
N ASN A 2 -11.71 -22.20 0.71
CA ASN A 2 -11.42 -21.66 2.04
C ASN A 2 -12.75 -21.21 2.65
N GLU A 3 -12.99 -21.61 3.89
CA GLU A 3 -14.14 -21.17 4.68
C GLU A 3 -14.14 -19.64 4.80
N PRO A 4 -15.32 -18.97 4.74
CA PRO A 4 -15.38 -17.52 4.88
C PRO A 4 -14.82 -17.08 6.23
N VAL A 5 -13.91 -16.11 6.21
CA VAL A 5 -13.29 -15.59 7.44
C VAL A 5 -14.37 -14.93 8.32
N PRO A 6 -14.46 -15.27 9.61
CA PRO A 6 -15.47 -14.69 10.49
C PRO A 6 -15.36 -13.16 10.57
N GLY A 7 -16.50 -12.47 10.57
CA GLY A 7 -16.57 -11.01 10.68
C GLY A 7 -15.76 -10.42 11.85
N PRO A 8 -15.77 -11.00 13.06
CA PRO A 8 -14.95 -10.52 14.18
C PRO A 8 -13.44 -10.54 13.89
N VAL A 9 -12.96 -11.50 13.11
CA VAL A 9 -11.54 -11.60 12.74
C VAL A 9 -11.18 -10.47 11.77
N ILE A 10 -12.03 -10.21 10.77
CA ILE A 10 -11.87 -9.07 9.84
C ILE A 10 -11.86 -7.75 10.61
N ALA A 11 -12.77 -7.60 11.59
CA ALA A 11 -12.85 -6.41 12.42
C ALA A 11 -11.57 -6.20 13.25
N ALA A 12 -11.04 -7.25 13.87
CA ALA A 12 -9.79 -7.18 14.64
C ALA A 12 -8.60 -6.71 13.77
N VAL A 13 -8.47 -7.23 12.55
CA VAL A 13 -7.39 -6.82 11.63
C VAL A 13 -7.57 -5.38 11.16
N ARG A 14 -8.80 -4.92 10.93
CA ARG A 14 -9.07 -3.50 10.63
C ARG A 14 -8.65 -2.58 11.77
N VAL A 15 -8.98 -2.94 13.01
CA VAL A 15 -8.56 -2.18 14.20
C VAL A 15 -7.04 -2.13 14.29
N ALA A 16 -6.35 -3.26 14.14
CA ALA A 16 -4.89 -3.31 14.15
C ALA A 16 -4.28 -2.38 13.09
N ARG A 17 -4.79 -2.40 11.85
CA ARG A 17 -4.33 -1.51 10.78
C ARG A 17 -4.51 -0.03 11.13
N THR A 18 -5.64 0.35 11.73
CA THR A 18 -5.88 1.74 12.16
C THR A 18 -4.92 2.15 13.28
N CYS A 19 -4.63 1.28 14.24
CA CYS A 19 -3.67 1.57 15.31
C CYS A 19 -2.23 1.76 14.77
N LEU A 20 -1.84 0.98 13.76
CA LEU A 20 -0.53 1.11 13.10
C LEU A 20 -0.41 2.46 12.36
N LEU A 21 -1.47 2.88 11.65
CA LEU A 21 -1.55 4.19 11.01
C LEU A 21 -1.43 5.33 12.03
N ASP A 22 -2.18 5.26 13.13
CA ASP A 22 -2.13 6.26 14.22
C ASP A 22 -0.72 6.36 14.82
N ALA A 23 -0.05 5.22 15.04
CA ALA A 23 1.31 5.20 15.55
C ALA A 23 2.31 5.86 14.59
N GLN A 24 2.18 5.60 13.27
CA GLN A 24 3.06 6.24 12.27
C GLN A 24 2.83 7.75 12.23
N PHE A 25 1.58 8.23 12.27
CA PHE A 25 1.30 9.68 12.31
C PHE A 25 1.91 10.36 13.53
N ARG A 26 1.82 9.75 14.72
CA ARG A 26 2.44 10.31 15.93
C ARG A 26 3.95 10.33 15.85
N LEU A 27 4.57 9.36 15.18
CA LEU A 27 6.02 9.37 14.95
C LEU A 27 6.40 10.48 13.97
N ASP A 28 5.63 10.63 12.89
CA ASP A 28 5.85 11.66 11.86
C ASP A 28 5.73 13.08 12.45
N ASP A 29 4.76 13.31 13.36
CA ASP A 29 4.61 14.57 14.11
C ASP A 29 5.86 14.96 14.91
N HIS A 30 6.68 13.97 15.27
CA HIS A 30 7.94 14.15 16.00
C HIS A 30 9.18 13.99 15.10
N GLY A 31 9.00 13.89 13.78
CA GLY A 31 10.09 13.76 12.81
C GLY A 31 10.74 12.37 12.76
N TYR A 32 10.08 11.35 13.31
CA TYR A 32 10.53 9.96 13.27
C TYR A 32 9.77 9.17 12.21
N HIS A 33 10.47 8.30 11.49
CA HIS A 33 9.86 7.37 10.55
C HIS A 33 10.25 5.93 10.87
N CYS A 34 9.26 5.02 10.91
CA CYS A 34 9.48 3.62 11.24
C CYS A 34 9.03 2.71 10.09
N ARG A 35 10.00 2.28 9.28
CA ARG A 35 9.77 1.37 8.14
C ARG A 35 9.12 0.04 8.54
N LEU A 36 9.29 -0.41 9.78
CA LEU A 36 8.62 -1.63 10.26
C LEU A 36 7.11 -1.44 10.39
N LEU A 37 6.63 -0.24 10.72
CA LEU A 37 5.19 0.06 10.78
C LEU A 37 4.56 0.03 9.39
N ASP A 38 5.24 0.56 8.37
CA ASP A 38 4.78 0.46 6.97
C ASP A 38 4.57 -1.00 6.55
N GLY A 39 5.56 -1.87 6.83
CA GLY A 39 5.46 -3.29 6.50
C GLY A 39 4.32 -4.01 7.22
N LEU A 40 4.06 -3.68 8.48
CA LEU A 40 2.93 -4.23 9.24
C LEU A 40 1.58 -3.73 8.71
N GLN A 41 1.50 -2.44 8.35
CA GLN A 41 0.32 -1.84 7.76
C GLN A 41 0.00 -2.46 6.39
N ASP A 42 1.02 -2.65 5.56
CA ASP A 42 0.93 -3.30 4.25
C ASP A 42 0.51 -4.75 4.39
N GLY A 43 1.09 -5.48 5.36
CA GLY A 43 0.70 -6.85 5.68
C GLY A 43 -0.77 -6.96 6.10
N ALA A 44 -1.25 -6.06 6.97
CA ALA A 44 -2.65 -6.02 7.37
C ALA A 44 -3.58 -5.68 6.19
N ALA A 45 -3.17 -4.75 5.32
CA ALA A 45 -3.93 -4.40 4.11
C ALA A 45 -3.99 -5.58 3.12
N ALA A 46 -2.88 -6.29 2.93
CA ALA A 46 -2.80 -7.46 2.06
C ALA A 46 -3.69 -8.61 2.57
N LEU A 47 -3.68 -8.86 3.87
CA LEU A 47 -4.53 -9.88 4.50
C LEU A 47 -6.02 -9.56 4.30
N LEU A 48 -6.42 -8.30 4.49
CA LEU A 48 -7.80 -7.85 4.26
C LEU A 48 -8.20 -7.90 2.78
N ALA A 49 -7.28 -7.68 1.84
CA ALA A 49 -7.53 -7.83 0.42
C ALA A 49 -7.73 -9.30 0.03
N GLU A 50 -6.87 -10.18 0.53
CA GLU A 50 -6.93 -11.62 0.31
C GLU A 50 -8.27 -12.20 0.80
N TRP A 51 -8.72 -11.85 2.00
CA TRP A 51 -10.01 -12.29 2.54
C TRP A 51 -11.22 -11.68 1.83
N ALA A 52 -11.05 -10.56 1.14
CA ALA A 52 -12.08 -9.96 0.29
C ALA A 52 -12.10 -10.57 -1.12
N GLY A 53 -11.26 -11.56 -1.41
CA GLY A 53 -11.13 -12.16 -2.75
C GLY A 53 -10.51 -11.20 -3.77
N ARG A 54 -9.77 -10.18 -3.33
CA ARG A 54 -9.04 -9.27 -4.21
C ARG A 54 -7.62 -9.77 -4.40
N ASP A 55 -7.15 -9.71 -5.64
CA ASP A 55 -5.75 -9.99 -5.95
C ASP A 55 -4.82 -8.99 -5.25
N ARG A 56 -3.67 -9.50 -4.76
CA ARG A 56 -2.64 -8.64 -4.19
C ARG A 56 -2.17 -7.66 -5.28
N PRO A 57 -2.05 -6.35 -4.98
CA PRO A 57 -1.44 -5.40 -5.91
C PRO A 57 0.08 -5.61 -6.12
N ASN A 58 0.66 -6.69 -5.56
CA ASN A 58 2.09 -7.01 -5.68
C ASN A 58 2.53 -7.39 -7.09
N VAL A 59 1.58 -7.64 -8.00
CA VAL A 59 1.87 -7.58 -9.42
C VAL A 59 1.20 -6.30 -9.91
N ALA A 60 1.91 -5.18 -9.82
CA ALA A 60 1.57 -4.05 -10.68
C ALA A 60 1.42 -4.66 -12.08
N PRO A 61 0.24 -4.61 -12.73
CA PRO A 61 0.08 -5.17 -14.05
C PRO A 61 1.21 -4.58 -14.89
N ALA A 62 1.96 -5.43 -15.59
CA ALA A 62 3.15 -5.03 -16.33
C ALA A 62 2.81 -3.74 -17.09
N VAL A 63 3.32 -2.60 -16.62
CA VAL A 63 2.95 -1.31 -17.18
C VAL A 63 3.44 -1.36 -18.62
N PRO A 64 2.57 -1.23 -19.63
CA PRO A 64 2.99 -1.30 -21.01
C PRO A 64 4.13 -0.32 -21.27
N LEU A 65 5.17 -0.75 -21.98
CA LEU A 65 6.40 0.01 -22.21
C LEU A 65 6.14 1.44 -22.72
N TYR A 66 5.08 1.63 -23.51
CA TYR A 66 4.70 2.94 -24.04
C TYR A 66 4.40 3.98 -22.93
N PHE A 67 3.86 3.57 -21.77
CA PHE A 67 3.62 4.48 -20.65
C PHE A 67 4.94 4.91 -19.99
N THR A 68 5.89 4.00 -19.83
CA THR A 68 7.22 4.32 -19.30
C THR A 68 8.00 5.23 -20.26
N GLU A 69 7.90 5.00 -21.58
CA GLU A 69 8.52 5.85 -22.59
C GLU A 69 7.90 7.25 -22.62
N ALA A 70 6.57 7.35 -22.56
CA ALA A 70 5.87 8.64 -22.49
C ALA A 70 6.28 9.44 -21.24
N ALA A 71 6.39 8.77 -20.08
CA ALA A 71 6.83 9.41 -18.84
C ALA A 71 8.29 9.89 -18.93
N GLN A 72 9.18 9.13 -19.57
CA GLN A 72 10.57 9.55 -19.81
C GLN A 72 10.65 10.74 -20.77
N GLN A 73 9.87 10.74 -21.85
CA GLN A 73 9.81 11.85 -22.81
C GLN A 73 9.29 13.12 -22.16
N TYR A 74 8.22 13.02 -21.36
CA TYR A 74 7.68 14.14 -20.59
C TYR A 74 8.72 14.75 -19.64
N ARG A 75 9.46 13.92 -18.88
CA ARG A 75 10.52 14.40 -17.98
C ARG A 75 11.67 15.09 -18.74
N ARG A 76 12.02 14.59 -19.93
CA ARG A 76 13.05 15.21 -20.79
C ARG A 76 12.59 16.56 -21.34
N ALA A 77 11.32 16.68 -21.72
CA ALA A 77 10.73 17.93 -22.18
C ALA A 77 10.62 18.96 -21.05
N ALA A 78 10.15 18.54 -19.88
CA ALA A 78 10.02 19.41 -18.70
C ALA A 78 11.37 19.94 -18.18
N ARG A 79 12.45 19.14 -18.29
CA ARG A 79 13.83 19.57 -17.93
C ARG A 79 14.48 20.54 -18.93
N ARG A 80 13.90 20.74 -20.12
CA ARG A 80 14.37 21.73 -21.10
C ARG A 80 13.70 23.10 -20.96
N SER A 81 12.82 23.26 -19.96
CA SER A 81 12.04 24.48 -19.71
C SER A 81 12.65 25.41 -18.65
N TYR A 82 13.96 25.34 -18.40
CA TYR A 82 14.65 26.31 -17.55
C TYR A 82 15.88 26.86 -18.28
#